data_AF-A0AAP6JGV8-F1
#
_entry.id   AF-A0AAP6JGV8-F1
#
_cell.length_a   1.000
_cell.length_b   1.000
_cell.length_c   1.000
_cell.angle_alpha   90.00
_cell.angle_beta   90.00
_cell.angle_gamma   90.00
#
_symmetry.space_group_name_H-M   'P 1'
#
loop_
_entity.id
_entity.type
_entity.pdbx_description
1 polymer ?
#
loop_
_entity_poly.entity_id
_entity_poly.type
_entity_poly.pdbx_seq_one_letter_code
_entity_poly.pdbx_strand_id
1 'polypeptide(L)'
;IEPDYTAAFPKNSEIRAVLTFAVDEPSSALRDHAPDPRSVTFEQQHSFLRLPDNDYQPREFHPRAGIFPHVFFDFAQGHDSDYRQRWLWRWRLVPSDKEAYLDGELVEPEEPIVFYMDPAIPEPYRSTFIEGSLWFNDMFEAAGFKNALRIKDLPEDADPMDIRYNMIHWVHRRERGPSVGPSHKDPRTGEIIHAIVRMDSFRSLVNHDIWMGFRPAAGPDGLALSSEEMAMQRRLQHTAHELGHALGLAHNFIAATHDRASVMDYPVPLVRLDENGYLDIADAYAPGPGPHDKLAIRYAYTWFPDKEAEREGLAEIMSEAQEDGLRFITGGAAQPDGSFPDASVWVEGEDMLSALDRTLGVRQALINAFDDRALDDGEPYSFLDKRFAHVYLHHRTALQGAIKYLGGMEFTYALKGEDIEPTRRIPPEEQAQALDRVLEALHPDHLRIPDSVARQIAPTPFGWDWNGEDRLFQANTGPAF
;
A
#
# COMPACT_ATOMS: atom_id res chain seq x y z
N ILE A 1 -25.34 26.41 -1.47
CA ILE A 1 -24.55 25.95 -2.63
C ILE A 1 -23.44 26.96 -2.81
N GLU A 2 -22.20 26.51 -2.93
CA GLU A 2 -21.05 27.37 -3.23
C GLU A 2 -20.80 27.35 -4.74
N PRO A 3 -21.12 28.45 -5.46
CA PRO A 3 -21.00 28.48 -6.92
C PRO A 3 -19.58 28.25 -7.42
N ASP A 4 -18.57 28.76 -6.69
CA ASP A 4 -17.16 28.69 -7.09
C ASP A 4 -16.59 27.27 -7.09
N TYR A 5 -17.28 26.34 -6.43
CA TYR A 5 -16.92 24.91 -6.35
C TYR A 5 -18.01 24.01 -6.96
N THR A 6 -18.87 24.59 -7.79
CA THR A 6 -19.93 23.89 -8.50
C THR A 6 -19.71 24.03 -9.99
N ALA A 7 -19.55 22.91 -10.69
CA ALA A 7 -19.23 22.89 -12.11
C ALA A 7 -19.99 21.78 -12.84
N ALA A 8 -20.27 22.02 -14.12
CA ALA A 8 -20.83 21.03 -15.02
C ALA A 8 -19.81 20.70 -16.11
N PHE A 9 -19.49 19.42 -16.24
CA PHE A 9 -18.55 18.87 -17.21
C PHE A 9 -19.29 17.95 -18.20
N PRO A 10 -18.66 17.55 -19.31
CA PRO A 10 -19.32 16.70 -20.30
C PRO A 10 -19.83 15.35 -19.76
N LYS A 11 -19.19 14.79 -18.72
CA LYS A 11 -19.53 13.48 -18.15
C LYS A 11 -19.89 13.50 -16.66
N ASN A 12 -19.77 14.62 -15.96
CA ASN A 12 -20.19 14.74 -14.57
C ASN A 12 -20.69 16.15 -14.21
N SER A 13 -21.40 16.25 -13.10
CA SER A 13 -21.73 17.53 -12.47
C SER A 13 -21.34 17.46 -11.01
N GLU A 14 -20.68 18.51 -10.56
CA GLU A 14 -20.13 18.65 -9.22
C GLU A 14 -20.86 19.78 -8.52
N ILE A 15 -21.45 19.51 -7.36
CA ILE A 15 -22.23 20.48 -6.60
C ILE A 15 -21.75 20.51 -5.16
N ARG A 16 -21.18 21.64 -4.74
CA ARG A 16 -20.78 21.85 -3.35
C ARG A 16 -21.89 22.50 -2.54
N ALA A 17 -22.25 21.88 -1.42
CA ALA A 17 -23.20 22.38 -0.45
C ALA A 17 -22.51 22.61 0.90
N VAL A 18 -22.72 23.79 1.49
CA VAL A 18 -22.37 24.08 2.88
C VAL A 18 -23.62 23.90 3.72
N LEU A 19 -23.54 22.99 4.69
CA LEU A 19 -24.64 22.56 5.52
C LEU A 19 -24.30 22.87 6.98
N THR A 20 -25.07 23.76 7.60
CA THR A 20 -24.93 24.07 9.03
C THR A 20 -26.05 23.40 9.81
N PHE A 21 -25.69 22.62 10.83
CA PHE A 21 -26.61 21.89 11.69
C PHE A 21 -26.55 22.43 13.11
N ALA A 22 -27.73 22.57 13.72
CA ALA A 22 -27.87 22.84 15.14
C ALA A 22 -27.74 21.53 15.94
N VAL A 23 -26.93 21.55 17.00
CA VAL A 23 -26.70 20.39 17.87
C VAL A 23 -27.09 20.75 19.29
N ASP A 24 -28.09 20.05 19.83
CA ASP A 24 -28.62 20.33 21.16
C ASP A 24 -27.69 19.89 22.29
N GLU A 25 -26.99 18.77 22.09
CA GLU A 25 -26.05 18.20 23.07
C GLU A 25 -24.74 17.85 22.36
N PRO A 26 -23.83 18.82 22.17
CA PRO A 26 -22.59 18.56 21.45
C PRO A 26 -21.69 17.57 22.20
N SER A 27 -20.99 16.72 21.46
CA SER A 27 -19.96 15.83 21.98
C SER A 27 -18.69 16.62 22.37
N SER A 28 -17.75 15.95 23.05
CA SER A 28 -16.41 16.53 23.29
C SER A 28 -15.70 16.86 21.99
N ALA A 29 -15.73 15.95 21.01
CA ALA A 29 -15.10 16.17 19.71
C ALA A 29 -15.59 17.46 19.02
N LEU A 30 -16.89 17.77 19.09
CA LEU A 30 -17.40 19.02 18.53
C LEU A 30 -16.91 20.25 19.31
N ARG A 31 -16.81 20.16 20.65
CA ARG A 31 -16.24 21.23 21.49
C ARG A 31 -14.78 21.51 21.17
N ASP A 32 -14.04 20.49 20.73
CA ASP A 32 -12.62 20.60 20.44
C ASP A 32 -12.34 21.09 19.01
N HIS A 33 -13.27 20.92 18.07
CA HIS A 33 -13.06 21.19 16.64
C HIS A 33 -13.94 22.26 16.01
N ALA A 34 -15.01 22.71 16.68
CA ALA A 34 -15.87 23.77 16.18
C ALA A 34 -15.80 25.00 17.10
N PRO A 35 -15.65 26.23 16.55
CA PRO A 35 -15.70 27.46 17.35
C PRO A 35 -17.00 27.61 18.16
N ASP A 36 -18.13 27.15 17.60
CA ASP A 36 -19.36 26.92 18.34
C ASP A 36 -19.80 25.45 18.14
N PRO A 37 -19.69 24.60 19.17
CA PRO A 37 -20.03 23.18 19.07
C PRO A 37 -21.52 22.92 18.87
N ARG A 38 -22.39 23.92 19.12
CA ARG A 38 -23.84 23.80 18.88
C ARG A 38 -24.22 24.15 17.43
N SER A 39 -23.31 24.70 16.64
CA SER A 39 -23.55 25.12 15.26
C SER A 39 -22.43 24.60 14.36
N VAL A 40 -22.56 23.36 13.92
CA VAL A 40 -21.52 22.66 13.15
C VAL A 40 -21.77 22.82 11.67
N THR A 41 -20.76 23.27 10.93
CA THR A 41 -20.83 23.43 9.47
C THR A 41 -20.02 22.34 8.78
N PHE A 42 -20.65 21.67 7.82
CA PHE A 42 -20.03 20.66 6.97
C PHE A 42 -20.05 21.12 5.52
N GLU A 43 -18.99 20.81 4.80
CA GLU A 43 -18.91 20.95 3.35
C GLU A 43 -19.18 19.58 2.73
N GLN A 44 -20.21 19.49 1.89
CA GLN A 44 -20.59 18.26 1.20
C GLN A 44 -20.46 18.46 -0.31
N GLN A 45 -19.62 17.64 -0.92
CA GLN A 45 -19.50 17.54 -2.38
C GLN A 45 -20.44 16.46 -2.91
N HIS A 46 -21.31 16.82 -3.85
CA HIS A 46 -22.15 15.88 -4.58
C HIS A 46 -21.62 15.74 -6.01
N SER A 47 -21.27 14.52 -6.38
CA SER A 47 -20.76 14.18 -7.71
C SER A 47 -21.78 13.32 -8.44
N PHE A 48 -22.31 13.83 -9.55
CA PHE A 48 -23.25 13.11 -10.42
C PHE A 48 -22.51 12.69 -11.68
N LEU A 49 -22.22 11.39 -11.82
CA LEU A 49 -21.45 10.85 -12.94
C LEU A 49 -22.36 10.19 -13.97
N ARG A 50 -22.07 10.43 -15.26
CA ARG A 50 -22.69 9.70 -16.36
C ARG A 50 -22.12 8.28 -16.43
N LEU A 51 -22.99 7.27 -16.35
CA LEU A 51 -22.60 5.87 -16.51
C LEU A 51 -22.23 5.55 -17.98
N PRO A 52 -21.35 4.55 -18.21
CA PRO A 52 -21.00 4.07 -19.53
C PRO A 52 -22.17 3.37 -20.24
N ASP A 53 -21.93 2.95 -21.49
CA ASP A 53 -22.85 2.10 -22.25
C ASP A 53 -23.08 0.73 -21.57
N ASN A 54 -23.85 -0.14 -22.22
CA ASN A 54 -24.16 -1.48 -21.72
C ASN A 54 -23.34 -2.59 -22.40
N ASP A 55 -22.26 -2.24 -23.11
CA ASP A 55 -21.50 -3.19 -23.93
C ASP A 55 -20.30 -3.80 -23.18
N TYR A 56 -20.08 -3.37 -21.94
CA TYR A 56 -19.07 -3.94 -21.06
C TYR A 56 -19.40 -5.38 -20.66
N GLN A 57 -18.40 -6.27 -20.75
CA GLN A 57 -18.50 -7.63 -20.26
C GLN A 57 -17.90 -7.73 -18.85
N PRO A 58 -18.73 -7.95 -17.80
CA PRO A 58 -18.22 -8.23 -16.47
C PRO A 58 -17.40 -9.52 -16.46
N ARG A 59 -16.35 -9.55 -15.64
CA ARG A 59 -15.50 -10.74 -15.43
C ARG A 59 -15.79 -11.36 -14.08
N GLU A 60 -15.88 -12.68 -14.03
CA GLU A 60 -16.07 -13.42 -12.78
C GLU A 60 -14.91 -13.20 -11.81
N PHE A 61 -15.24 -13.16 -10.52
CA PHE A 61 -14.26 -13.02 -9.46
C PHE A 61 -13.69 -14.38 -9.03
N HIS A 62 -12.36 -14.46 -8.91
CA HIS A 62 -11.67 -15.58 -8.29
C HIS A 62 -10.95 -15.14 -7.01
N PRO A 63 -11.13 -15.86 -5.88
CA PRO A 63 -10.65 -15.41 -4.57
C PRO A 63 -9.13 -15.40 -4.43
N ARG A 64 -8.39 -16.09 -5.32
CA ARG A 64 -6.91 -16.11 -5.36
C ARG A 64 -6.31 -15.18 -6.43
N ALA A 65 -7.12 -14.45 -7.20
CA ALA A 65 -6.63 -13.64 -8.32
C ALA A 65 -6.07 -12.26 -7.91
N GLY A 66 -6.32 -11.81 -6.67
CA GLY A 66 -5.78 -10.54 -6.19
C GLY A 66 -6.44 -9.27 -6.72
N ILE A 67 -7.69 -9.36 -7.19
CA ILE A 67 -8.47 -8.23 -7.70
C ILE A 67 -9.67 -7.98 -6.80
N PHE A 68 -10.05 -6.72 -6.58
CA PHE A 68 -11.21 -6.38 -5.77
C PHE A 68 -12.52 -6.91 -6.37
N PRO A 69 -13.40 -7.50 -5.54
CA PRO A 69 -14.71 -7.92 -5.98
C PRO A 69 -15.72 -6.77 -5.98
N HIS A 70 -16.52 -6.69 -7.05
CA HIS A 70 -17.83 -6.06 -7.08
C HIS A 70 -18.88 -7.08 -6.65
N VAL A 71 -19.44 -6.91 -5.44
CA VAL A 71 -20.43 -7.84 -4.89
C VAL A 71 -21.82 -7.21 -4.97
N PHE A 72 -22.78 -7.94 -5.54
CA PHE A 72 -24.19 -7.56 -5.53
C PHE A 72 -25.09 -8.77 -5.28
N PHE A 73 -26.33 -8.49 -4.88
CA PHE A 73 -27.31 -9.50 -4.51
C PHE A 73 -28.42 -9.58 -5.56
N ASP A 74 -28.44 -10.66 -6.33
CA ASP A 74 -29.48 -10.96 -7.32
C ASP A 74 -30.50 -11.94 -6.72
N PHE A 75 -31.52 -11.39 -6.06
CA PHE A 75 -32.61 -12.16 -5.47
C PHE A 75 -33.60 -12.72 -6.51
N ALA A 76 -33.43 -12.44 -7.80
CA ALA A 76 -34.22 -13.07 -8.85
C ALA A 76 -33.71 -14.47 -9.22
N GLN A 77 -32.50 -14.83 -8.78
CA GLN A 77 -31.93 -16.16 -8.97
C GLN A 77 -32.67 -17.22 -8.15
N GLY A 78 -32.72 -18.45 -8.68
CA GLY A 78 -33.27 -19.60 -7.96
C GLY A 78 -32.39 -20.00 -6.77
N HIS A 79 -32.93 -20.83 -5.87
CA HIS A 79 -32.23 -21.28 -4.66
C HIS A 79 -30.96 -22.13 -4.93
N ASP A 80 -30.84 -22.71 -6.13
CA ASP A 80 -29.69 -23.52 -6.56
C ASP A 80 -28.52 -22.67 -7.09
N SER A 81 -28.67 -21.35 -7.16
CA SER A 81 -27.65 -20.40 -7.62
C SER A 81 -27.19 -19.48 -6.48
N ASP A 82 -25.93 -19.03 -6.49
CA ASP A 82 -25.47 -18.03 -5.50
C ASP A 82 -26.13 -16.69 -5.81
N TYR A 83 -27.12 -16.29 -5.01
CA TYR A 83 -27.72 -14.96 -5.13
C TYR A 83 -26.67 -13.85 -4.92
N ARG A 84 -25.49 -14.15 -4.35
CA ARG A 84 -24.35 -13.24 -4.28
C ARG A 84 -23.49 -13.38 -5.51
N GLN A 85 -23.64 -12.45 -6.42
CA GLN A 85 -22.83 -12.36 -7.61
C GLN A 85 -21.57 -11.55 -7.30
N ARG A 86 -20.44 -11.95 -7.92
CA ARG A 86 -19.13 -11.31 -7.72
C ARG A 86 -18.45 -11.13 -9.07
N TRP A 87 -18.20 -9.88 -9.43
CA TRP A 87 -17.39 -9.54 -10.59
C TRP A 87 -16.11 -8.81 -10.18
N LEU A 88 -15.19 -8.59 -11.10
CA LEU A 88 -13.99 -7.80 -10.85
C LEU A 88 -14.27 -6.30 -10.94
N TRP A 89 -13.54 -5.50 -10.17
CA TRP A 89 -13.26 -4.11 -10.52
C TRP A 89 -12.14 -4.08 -11.56
N ARG A 90 -12.44 -3.69 -12.80
CA ARG A 90 -11.42 -3.54 -13.85
C ARG A 90 -11.80 -2.51 -14.90
N TRP A 91 -10.79 -1.92 -15.53
CA TRP A 91 -10.96 -1.09 -16.73
C TRP A 91 -11.36 -1.92 -17.94
N ARG A 92 -12.00 -1.28 -18.93
CA ARG A 92 -12.31 -1.89 -20.23
C ARG A 92 -11.07 -1.83 -21.13
N LEU A 93 -10.49 -2.97 -21.45
CA LEU A 93 -9.43 -3.08 -22.46
C LEU A 93 -9.89 -4.00 -23.59
N VAL A 94 -9.86 -3.47 -24.82
CA VAL A 94 -10.17 -4.22 -26.05
C VAL A 94 -8.95 -4.09 -26.97
N PRO A 95 -8.42 -5.19 -27.53
CA PRO A 95 -7.32 -5.15 -28.49
C PRO A 95 -7.64 -4.26 -29.69
N SER A 96 -6.71 -3.37 -30.06
CA SER A 96 -6.83 -2.56 -31.29
C SER A 96 -6.78 -3.43 -32.55
N ASP A 97 -6.10 -4.57 -32.46
CA ASP A 97 -6.04 -5.61 -33.49
C ASP A 97 -6.29 -6.96 -32.82
N LYS A 98 -7.49 -7.51 -33.04
CA LYS A 98 -7.93 -8.77 -32.40
C LYS A 98 -7.30 -9.99 -33.04
N GLU A 99 -6.95 -9.93 -34.33
CA GLU A 99 -6.30 -11.05 -35.03
C GLU A 99 -4.87 -11.18 -34.52
N ALA A 100 -4.11 -10.08 -34.52
CA ALA A 100 -2.74 -10.07 -33.99
C ALA A 100 -2.68 -10.46 -32.50
N TYR A 101 -3.66 -9.99 -31.69
CA TYR A 101 -3.74 -10.38 -30.28
C TYR A 101 -3.94 -11.88 -30.10
N LEU A 102 -4.85 -12.49 -30.88
CA LEU A 102 -5.11 -13.93 -30.82
C LEU A 102 -3.94 -14.77 -31.34
N ASP A 103 -3.11 -14.20 -32.22
CA ASP A 103 -1.85 -14.79 -32.68
C ASP A 103 -0.70 -14.63 -31.64
N GLY A 104 -0.97 -14.00 -30.49
CA GLY A 104 -0.01 -13.80 -29.39
C GLY A 104 0.89 -12.59 -29.54
N GLU A 105 0.61 -11.68 -30.49
CA GLU A 105 1.35 -10.43 -30.63
C GLU A 105 0.89 -9.39 -29.60
N LEU A 106 1.85 -8.60 -29.09
CA LEU A 106 1.54 -7.46 -28.23
C LEU A 106 0.89 -6.32 -29.03
N VAL A 107 -0.32 -5.95 -28.66
CA VAL A 107 -1.09 -4.87 -29.30
C VAL A 107 -1.40 -3.75 -28.31
N GLU A 108 -1.74 -2.57 -28.82
CA GLU A 108 -2.29 -1.51 -27.95
C GLU A 108 -3.79 -1.77 -27.70
N PRO A 109 -4.35 -1.33 -26.58
CA PRO A 109 -5.80 -1.30 -26.45
C PRO A 109 -6.41 -0.20 -27.35
N GLU A 110 -7.65 -0.41 -27.81
CA GLU A 110 -8.44 0.60 -28.53
C GLU A 110 -8.51 1.91 -27.72
N GLU A 111 -8.74 1.81 -26.41
CA GLU A 111 -8.67 2.91 -25.45
C GLU A 111 -7.67 2.59 -24.34
N PRO A 112 -6.49 3.25 -24.30
CA PRO A 112 -5.54 3.10 -23.20
C PRO A 112 -6.05 3.78 -21.93
N ILE A 113 -5.64 3.25 -20.79
CA ILE A 113 -5.88 3.86 -19.48
C ILE A 113 -4.94 5.04 -19.34
N VAL A 114 -5.49 6.25 -19.22
CA VAL A 114 -4.69 7.48 -19.11
C VAL A 114 -4.87 8.10 -17.72
N PHE A 115 -3.75 8.32 -17.03
CA PHE A 115 -3.68 9.14 -15.83
C PHE A 115 -2.92 10.44 -16.11
N TYR A 116 -3.31 11.47 -15.37
CA TYR A 116 -2.81 12.83 -15.49
C TYR A 116 -2.14 13.24 -14.19
N MET A 117 -0.97 13.86 -14.31
CA MET A 117 -0.20 14.34 -13.18
C MET A 117 -0.74 15.68 -12.71
N ASP A 118 -0.91 15.82 -11.40
CA ASP A 118 -1.11 17.12 -10.77
C ASP A 118 0.11 18.04 -11.06
N PRO A 119 -0.11 19.24 -11.64
CA PRO A 119 0.98 20.16 -11.97
C PRO A 119 1.82 20.60 -10.77
N ALA A 120 1.30 20.46 -9.54
CA ALA A 120 2.01 20.83 -8.32
C ALA A 120 3.05 19.79 -7.85
N ILE A 121 3.14 18.62 -8.49
CA ILE A 121 4.12 17.58 -8.13
C ILE A 121 5.54 18.07 -8.52
N PRO A 122 6.45 18.31 -7.56
CA PRO A 122 7.80 18.76 -7.88
C PRO A 122 8.71 17.60 -8.29
N GLU A 123 9.83 17.89 -8.94
CA GLU A 123 10.93 16.91 -9.00
C GLU A 123 11.57 16.74 -7.62
N PRO A 124 12.14 15.56 -7.29
CA PRO A 124 12.21 14.34 -8.13
C PRO A 124 10.93 13.47 -8.10
N TYR A 125 9.94 13.81 -7.28
CA TYR A 125 8.71 13.03 -7.11
C TYR A 125 7.96 12.80 -8.42
N ARG A 126 7.94 13.82 -9.28
CA ARG A 126 7.26 13.75 -10.56
C ARG A 126 7.82 12.64 -11.45
N SER A 127 9.13 12.61 -11.67
CA SER A 127 9.79 11.54 -12.44
C SER A 127 9.57 10.18 -11.78
N THR A 128 9.70 10.10 -10.47
CA THR A 128 9.47 8.87 -9.69
C THR A 128 8.03 8.35 -9.83
N PHE A 129 7.01 9.20 -9.80
CA PHE A 129 5.62 8.74 -9.89
C PHE A 129 5.30 8.24 -11.30
N ILE A 130 5.85 8.89 -12.33
CA ILE A 130 5.72 8.42 -13.71
C ILE A 130 6.35 7.03 -13.85
N GLU A 131 7.59 6.86 -13.39
CA GLU A 131 8.30 5.59 -13.48
C GLU A 131 7.58 4.46 -12.75
N GLY A 132 7.25 4.65 -11.46
CA GLY A 132 6.55 3.63 -10.66
C GLY A 132 5.16 3.29 -11.22
N SER A 133 4.49 4.25 -11.86
CA SER A 133 3.23 3.98 -12.57
C SER A 133 3.45 3.09 -13.80
N LEU A 134 4.47 3.38 -14.60
CA LEU A 134 4.72 2.68 -15.87
C LEU A 134 5.23 1.24 -15.70
N TRP A 135 5.61 0.82 -14.49
CA TRP A 135 5.85 -0.59 -14.16
C TRP A 135 4.69 -1.51 -14.54
N PHE A 136 3.45 -1.01 -14.50
CA PHE A 136 2.29 -1.81 -14.91
C PHE A 136 2.30 -2.21 -16.40
N ASN A 137 2.99 -1.48 -17.27
CA ASN A 137 3.05 -1.88 -18.68
C ASN A 137 3.78 -3.22 -18.86
N ASP A 138 4.82 -3.53 -18.06
CA ASP A 138 5.44 -4.87 -18.06
C ASP A 138 4.44 -5.96 -17.64
N MET A 139 3.53 -5.66 -16.71
CA MET A 139 2.49 -6.61 -16.33
C MET A 139 1.39 -6.73 -17.40
N PHE A 140 1.01 -5.62 -18.05
CA PHE A 140 0.02 -5.62 -19.12
C PHE A 140 0.49 -6.39 -20.36
N GLU A 141 1.80 -6.43 -20.60
CA GLU A 141 2.37 -7.28 -21.67
C GLU A 141 2.06 -8.76 -21.42
N ALA A 142 2.03 -9.21 -20.16
CA ALA A 142 1.62 -10.57 -19.82
C ALA A 142 0.14 -10.85 -20.13
N ALA A 143 -0.69 -9.79 -20.22
CA ALA A 143 -2.08 -9.84 -20.68
C ALA A 143 -2.22 -9.54 -22.19
N GLY A 144 -1.13 -9.48 -22.94
CA GLY A 144 -1.11 -9.24 -24.40
C GLY A 144 -1.17 -7.77 -24.82
N PHE A 145 -1.05 -6.82 -23.89
CA PHE A 145 -1.13 -5.39 -24.20
C PHE A 145 0.19 -4.66 -23.99
N LYS A 146 0.62 -3.87 -24.98
CA LYS A 146 1.67 -2.86 -24.81
C LYS A 146 1.06 -1.46 -24.67
N ASN A 147 1.74 -0.58 -23.93
CA ASN A 147 1.32 0.81 -23.73
C ASN A 147 -0.14 0.96 -23.23
N ALA A 148 -0.62 -0.01 -22.45
CA ALA A 148 -1.99 -0.02 -21.94
C ALA A 148 -2.23 1.12 -20.95
N LEU A 149 -1.22 1.47 -20.16
CA LEU A 149 -1.21 2.60 -19.25
C LEU A 149 -0.35 3.74 -19.80
N ARG A 150 -0.88 4.96 -19.72
CA ARG A 150 -0.19 6.20 -20.12
C ARG A 150 -0.29 7.24 -19.03
N ILE A 151 0.84 7.87 -18.69
CA ILE A 151 0.89 9.00 -17.77
C ILE A 151 1.15 10.27 -18.59
N LYS A 152 0.35 11.31 -18.35
CA LYS A 152 0.42 12.58 -19.09
C LYS A 152 0.37 13.77 -18.16
N ASP A 153 0.73 14.94 -18.69
CA ASP A 153 0.40 16.20 -18.05
C ASP A 153 -1.06 16.54 -18.21
N LEU A 154 -1.67 17.04 -17.12
CA LEU A 154 -2.99 17.62 -17.17
C LEU A 154 -2.98 18.81 -18.15
N PRO A 155 -3.88 18.86 -19.15
CA PRO A 155 -3.98 20.02 -20.03
C PRO A 155 -4.23 21.32 -19.25
N GLU A 156 -3.69 22.45 -19.70
CA GLU A 156 -3.79 23.73 -18.98
C GLU A 156 -5.24 24.20 -18.76
N ASP A 157 -6.15 23.82 -19.64
CA ASP A 157 -7.57 24.16 -19.59
C ASP A 157 -8.45 23.07 -18.94
N ALA A 158 -7.85 21.96 -18.50
CA ALA A 158 -8.57 20.87 -17.85
C ALA A 158 -8.78 21.15 -16.36
N ASP A 159 -9.99 20.88 -15.89
CA ASP A 159 -10.33 20.93 -14.47
C ASP A 159 -10.11 19.52 -13.85
N PRO A 160 -9.36 19.39 -12.74
CA PRO A 160 -9.15 18.10 -12.05
C PRO A 160 -10.45 17.43 -11.54
N MET A 161 -11.56 18.16 -11.46
CA MET A 161 -12.88 17.62 -11.10
C MET A 161 -13.66 17.04 -12.30
N ASP A 162 -13.17 17.20 -13.53
CA ASP A 162 -13.74 16.58 -14.72
C ASP A 162 -13.31 15.11 -14.82
N ILE A 163 -14.28 14.19 -14.74
CA ILE A 163 -13.99 12.74 -14.69
C ILE A 163 -13.34 12.18 -15.96
N ARG A 164 -13.25 12.97 -17.04
CA ARG A 164 -12.47 12.61 -18.23
C ARG A 164 -10.98 12.48 -17.95
N TYR A 165 -10.48 13.06 -16.86
CA TYR A 165 -9.08 13.03 -16.47
C TYR A 165 -8.92 12.20 -15.19
N ASN A 166 -8.36 10.99 -15.29
CA ASN A 166 -7.94 10.26 -14.09
C ASN A 166 -6.70 10.93 -13.51
N MET A 167 -6.65 11.14 -12.21
CA MET A 167 -5.63 12.00 -11.61
C MET A 167 -4.66 11.23 -10.72
N ILE A 168 -3.39 11.65 -10.72
CA ILE A 168 -2.42 11.39 -9.66
C ILE A 168 -2.18 12.73 -8.94
N HIS A 169 -2.73 12.87 -7.74
CA HIS A 169 -2.66 14.09 -6.93
C HIS A 169 -1.50 14.13 -5.96
N TRP A 170 -1.06 15.35 -5.70
CA TRP A 170 -0.13 15.66 -4.61
C TRP A 170 -0.86 16.25 -3.42
N VAL A 171 -0.94 15.50 -2.33
CA VAL A 171 -1.61 15.97 -1.12
C VAL A 171 -0.58 16.46 -0.12
N HIS A 172 -0.47 17.79 -0.02
CA HIS A 172 0.36 18.44 0.98
C HIS A 172 -0.20 18.21 2.39
N ARG A 173 0.65 17.67 3.27
CA ARG A 173 0.31 17.42 4.67
C ARG A 173 1.41 17.89 5.60
N ARG A 174 1.01 18.26 6.81
CA ARG A 174 1.90 18.58 7.94
C ARG A 174 2.15 17.38 8.86
N GLU A 175 1.44 16.27 8.64
CA GLU A 175 1.52 15.04 9.42
C GLU A 175 1.43 13.80 8.51
N ARG A 176 1.59 12.61 9.10
CA ARG A 176 1.47 11.34 8.36
C ARG A 176 0.03 11.17 7.91
N GLY A 177 -0.19 11.13 6.59
CA GLY A 177 -1.46 10.72 6.00
C GLY A 177 -1.34 9.42 5.22
N PRO A 178 -2.48 8.77 4.91
CA PRO A 178 -2.51 7.72 3.91
C PRO A 178 -2.37 8.33 2.52
N SER A 179 -1.66 7.63 1.64
CA SER A 179 -1.98 7.68 0.21
C SER A 179 -3.10 6.69 -0.06
N VAL A 180 -3.89 6.94 -1.10
CA VAL A 180 -5.00 6.06 -1.48
C VAL A 180 -5.20 6.10 -3.00
N GLY A 181 -5.56 4.96 -3.59
CA GLY A 181 -5.96 4.83 -5.00
C GLY A 181 -7.44 4.50 -5.21
N PRO A 182 -8.40 5.34 -4.78
CA PRO A 182 -9.82 5.07 -4.98
C PRO A 182 -10.23 5.18 -6.46
N SER A 183 -11.22 4.38 -6.81
CA SER A 183 -11.87 4.38 -8.12
C SER A 183 -13.40 4.42 -8.00
N HIS A 184 -14.02 5.10 -8.96
CA HIS A 184 -15.45 5.06 -9.23
C HIS A 184 -15.73 3.94 -10.23
N LYS A 185 -16.86 3.25 -10.02
CA LYS A 185 -17.23 2.05 -10.78
C LYS A 185 -18.69 2.13 -11.17
N ASP A 186 -19.02 1.54 -12.31
CA ASP A 186 -20.41 1.27 -12.64
C ASP A 186 -20.97 0.21 -11.67
N PRO A 187 -21.98 0.54 -10.84
CA PRO A 187 -22.54 -0.41 -9.89
C PRO A 187 -23.27 -1.59 -10.55
N ARG A 188 -23.53 -1.52 -11.86
CA ARG A 188 -24.20 -2.55 -12.64
C ARG A 188 -23.27 -3.59 -13.22
N THR A 189 -21.96 -3.33 -13.30
CA THR A 189 -21.01 -4.19 -14.03
C THR A 189 -19.65 -4.35 -13.36
N GLY A 190 -19.26 -3.44 -12.46
CA GLY A 190 -17.90 -3.39 -11.91
C GLY A 190 -16.87 -2.68 -12.79
N GLU A 191 -17.27 -2.14 -13.94
CA GLU A 191 -16.38 -1.36 -14.82
C GLU A 191 -15.83 -0.14 -14.08
N ILE A 192 -14.50 0.01 -14.03
CA ILE A 192 -13.86 1.21 -13.51
C ILE A 192 -14.03 2.33 -14.54
N ILE A 193 -14.59 3.47 -14.11
CA ILE A 193 -14.94 4.58 -14.99
C ILE A 193 -14.08 5.82 -14.76
N HIS A 194 -13.52 5.96 -13.56
CA HIS A 194 -12.70 7.10 -13.17
C HIS A 194 -11.90 6.76 -11.90
N ALA A 195 -10.66 7.22 -11.80
CA ALA A 195 -9.84 7.04 -10.61
C ALA A 195 -9.04 8.30 -10.24
N ILE A 196 -8.81 8.44 -8.94
CA ILE A 196 -8.08 9.56 -8.34
C ILE A 196 -7.08 8.99 -7.36
N VAL A 197 -5.84 8.80 -7.79
CA VAL A 197 -4.73 8.41 -6.91
C VAL A 197 -4.28 9.63 -6.13
N ARG A 198 -4.12 9.50 -4.82
CA ARG A 198 -3.71 10.58 -3.92
C ARG A 198 -2.41 10.19 -3.25
N MET A 199 -1.33 10.90 -3.59
CA MET A 199 0.00 10.66 -3.06
C MET A 199 0.31 11.65 -1.94
N ASP A 200 0.61 11.15 -0.75
CA ASP A 200 0.95 11.99 0.40
C ASP A 200 2.35 12.61 0.25
N SER A 201 2.53 13.87 0.66
CA SER A 201 3.84 14.54 0.62
C SER A 201 4.73 14.24 1.83
N PHE A 202 4.16 13.76 2.93
CA PHE A 202 4.87 13.68 4.21
C PHE A 202 5.79 12.45 4.27
N ARG A 203 5.44 11.34 3.62
CA ARG A 203 6.13 10.04 3.76
C ARG A 203 7.63 10.09 3.56
N SER A 204 8.13 10.91 2.64
CA SER A 204 9.58 11.03 2.43
C SER A 204 10.33 11.56 3.63
N LEU A 205 9.70 12.42 4.45
CA LEU A 205 10.28 12.87 5.72
C LEU A 205 10.38 11.72 6.73
N VAL A 206 9.42 10.78 6.71
CA VAL A 206 9.52 9.56 7.53
C VAL A 206 10.67 8.68 7.04
N ASN A 207 10.82 8.50 5.73
CA ASN A 207 11.95 7.74 5.17
C ASN A 207 13.29 8.40 5.51
N HIS A 208 13.35 9.74 5.49
CA HIS A 208 14.50 10.49 5.93
C HIS A 208 14.81 10.24 7.41
N ASP A 209 13.83 10.33 8.31
CA ASP A 209 14.07 10.06 9.73
C ASP A 209 14.49 8.59 10.00
N ILE A 210 13.97 7.63 9.23
CA ILE A 210 14.44 6.24 9.26
C ILE A 210 15.92 6.16 8.85
N TRP A 211 16.27 6.77 7.72
CA TRP A 211 17.64 6.78 7.20
C TRP A 211 18.62 7.46 8.16
N MET A 212 18.22 8.59 8.76
CA MET A 212 19.01 9.30 9.76
C MET A 212 19.23 8.45 11.01
N GLY A 213 18.24 7.67 11.42
CA GLY A 213 18.40 6.69 12.50
C GLY A 213 19.37 5.55 12.15
N PHE A 214 19.57 5.25 10.87
CA PHE A 214 20.50 4.22 10.39
C PHE A 214 21.93 4.72 10.26
N ARG A 215 22.12 6.01 9.97
CA ARG A 215 23.41 6.63 9.70
C ARG A 215 24.51 6.34 10.73
N PRO A 216 24.25 6.30 12.06
CA PRO A 216 25.30 5.99 13.03
C PRO A 216 25.91 4.59 12.89
N ALA A 217 25.17 3.63 12.34
CA ALA A 217 25.60 2.24 12.13
C ALA A 217 26.15 1.97 10.72
N ALA A 218 26.39 3.03 9.94
CA ALA A 218 26.98 2.93 8.61
C ALA A 218 28.45 2.46 8.65
N GLY A 219 28.89 1.81 7.58
CA GLY A 219 30.30 1.46 7.38
C GLY A 219 31.18 2.68 7.05
N PRO A 220 32.50 2.48 6.87
CA PRO A 220 33.44 3.56 6.54
C PRO A 220 33.08 4.37 5.30
N ASP A 221 32.41 3.74 4.33
CA ASP A 221 31.98 4.36 3.07
C ASP A 221 30.57 4.98 3.14
N GLY A 222 29.92 4.92 4.32
CA GLY A 222 28.53 5.37 4.51
C GLY A 222 27.50 4.28 4.23
N LEU A 223 26.23 4.68 4.13
CA LEU A 223 25.14 3.79 3.70
C LEU A 223 25.11 3.69 2.17
N ALA A 224 24.73 2.53 1.65
CA ALA A 224 24.71 2.26 0.20
C ALA A 224 23.73 3.14 -0.59
N LEU A 225 22.73 3.71 0.08
CA LEU A 225 21.78 4.66 -0.50
C LEU A 225 21.84 5.96 0.30
N SER A 226 21.76 7.10 -0.37
CA SER A 226 21.44 8.37 0.27
C SER A 226 20.00 8.38 0.79
N SER A 227 19.67 9.33 1.66
CA SER A 227 18.30 9.49 2.14
C SER A 227 17.31 9.78 1.01
N GLU A 228 17.71 10.54 -0.01
CA GLU A 228 16.84 10.86 -1.14
C GLU A 228 16.60 9.62 -2.00
N GLU A 229 17.64 8.84 -2.32
CA GLU A 229 17.52 7.60 -3.10
C GLU A 229 16.63 6.58 -2.39
N MET A 230 16.84 6.34 -1.09
CA MET A 230 15.99 5.42 -0.33
C MET A 230 14.53 5.91 -0.27
N ALA A 231 14.32 7.22 -0.10
CA ALA A 231 12.98 7.79 -0.14
C ALA A 231 12.34 7.62 -1.52
N MET A 232 13.06 7.88 -2.62
CA MET A 232 12.53 7.77 -3.98
C MET A 232 12.27 6.33 -4.38
N GLN A 233 13.11 5.37 -3.98
CA GLN A 233 12.79 3.93 -4.12
C GLN A 233 11.48 3.58 -3.41
N ARG A 234 11.27 4.07 -2.18
CA ARG A 234 9.99 3.86 -1.48
C ARG A 234 8.84 4.49 -2.26
N ARG A 235 9.02 5.67 -2.85
CA ARG A 235 7.99 6.41 -3.59
C ARG A 235 7.67 5.75 -4.95
N LEU A 236 8.62 5.12 -5.62
CA LEU A 236 8.39 4.27 -6.79
C LEU A 236 7.40 3.16 -6.45
N GLN A 237 7.75 2.33 -5.45
CA GLN A 237 6.91 1.23 -4.98
C GLN A 237 5.54 1.73 -4.48
N HIS A 238 5.50 2.87 -3.76
CA HIS A 238 4.25 3.45 -3.26
C HIS A 238 3.31 3.85 -4.40
N THR A 239 3.86 4.46 -5.45
CA THR A 239 3.03 4.92 -6.57
C THR A 239 2.47 3.73 -7.33
N ALA A 240 3.29 2.69 -7.54
CA ALA A 240 2.83 1.43 -8.11
C ALA A 240 1.71 0.80 -7.26
N HIS A 241 1.86 0.78 -5.94
CA HIS A 241 0.84 0.27 -5.03
C HIS A 241 -0.51 0.98 -5.17
N GLU A 242 -0.51 2.31 -5.12
CA GLU A 242 -1.75 3.09 -5.18
C GLU A 242 -2.39 3.05 -6.57
N LEU A 243 -1.56 3.03 -7.63
CA LEU A 243 -2.06 2.84 -8.98
C LEU A 243 -2.63 1.43 -9.17
N GLY A 244 -2.06 0.41 -8.52
CA GLY A 244 -2.59 -0.94 -8.49
C GLY A 244 -4.02 -0.97 -7.98
N HIS A 245 -4.33 -0.26 -6.89
CA HIS A 245 -5.72 -0.10 -6.42
C HIS A 245 -6.62 0.57 -7.47
N ALA A 246 -6.14 1.60 -8.15
CA ALA A 246 -6.86 2.28 -9.21
C ALA A 246 -7.08 1.39 -10.45
N LEU A 247 -6.25 0.37 -10.64
CA LEU A 247 -6.38 -0.69 -11.64
C LEU A 247 -7.17 -1.92 -11.14
N GLY A 248 -7.64 -1.91 -9.88
CA GLY A 248 -8.48 -2.94 -9.30
C GLY A 248 -7.77 -3.96 -8.41
N LEU A 249 -6.44 -3.88 -8.24
CA LEU A 249 -5.69 -4.84 -7.42
C LEU A 249 -5.98 -4.63 -5.93
N ALA A 250 -6.16 -5.74 -5.22
CA ALA A 250 -6.28 -5.80 -3.77
C ALA A 250 -4.91 -6.00 -3.11
N HIS A 251 -4.81 -5.69 -1.81
CA HIS A 251 -3.61 -5.96 -1.04
C HIS A 251 -3.23 -7.44 -1.07
N ASN A 252 -1.94 -7.74 -1.22
CA ASN A 252 -1.39 -9.08 -1.03
C ASN A 252 -0.34 -9.06 0.10
N PHE A 253 -0.77 -9.35 1.32
CA PHE A 253 0.03 -9.19 2.54
C PHE A 253 0.97 -10.37 2.83
N ILE A 254 1.00 -11.39 1.97
CA ILE A 254 1.96 -12.50 2.06
C ILE A 254 3.15 -12.31 1.10
N ALA A 255 3.17 -11.21 0.33
CA ALA A 255 4.14 -11.07 -0.75
C ALA A 255 5.57 -10.87 -0.24
N ALA A 256 5.77 -10.17 0.87
CA ALA A 256 7.09 -9.96 1.47
C ALA A 256 7.82 -11.28 1.82
N THR A 257 7.09 -12.34 2.15
CA THR A 257 7.63 -13.68 2.45
C THR A 257 7.75 -14.60 1.24
N HIS A 258 7.27 -14.15 0.08
CA HIS A 258 7.29 -14.90 -1.16
C HIS A 258 8.09 -14.11 -2.19
N ASP A 259 9.36 -13.82 -1.88
CA ASP A 259 10.30 -13.11 -2.75
C ASP A 259 9.75 -11.76 -3.28
N ARG A 260 9.07 -11.02 -2.40
CA ARG A 260 8.44 -9.72 -2.72
C ARG A 260 7.53 -9.82 -3.96
N ALA A 261 6.73 -10.87 -4.02
CA ALA A 261 5.94 -11.25 -5.20
C ALA A 261 4.91 -10.21 -5.69
N SER A 262 4.66 -9.13 -4.94
CA SER A 262 3.65 -8.13 -5.26
C SER A 262 3.99 -6.75 -4.70
N VAL A 263 3.76 -5.71 -5.49
CA VAL A 263 3.76 -4.31 -4.98
C VAL A 263 2.57 -4.02 -4.07
N MET A 264 1.58 -4.90 -4.01
CA MET A 264 0.35 -4.73 -3.22
C MET A 264 0.52 -5.08 -1.73
N ASP A 265 1.75 -5.29 -1.27
CA ASP A 265 2.09 -5.42 0.15
C ASP A 265 2.42 -4.06 0.79
N TYR A 266 2.60 -4.04 2.11
CA TYR A 266 3.10 -2.91 2.89
C TYR A 266 4.57 -3.13 3.31
N PRO A 267 5.55 -2.89 2.42
CA PRO A 267 6.95 -3.16 2.73
C PRO A 267 7.54 -2.12 3.69
N VAL A 268 8.60 -2.55 4.39
CA VAL A 268 9.57 -1.73 5.13
C VAL A 268 10.91 -1.80 4.40
N PRO A 269 11.86 -0.88 4.64
CA PRO A 269 13.18 -1.06 4.06
C PRO A 269 13.79 -2.38 4.56
N LEU A 270 14.24 -3.22 3.63
CA LEU A 270 15.00 -4.40 3.99
C LEU A 270 16.40 -3.98 4.41
N VAL A 271 16.69 -4.22 5.69
CA VAL A 271 17.97 -3.90 6.31
C VAL A 271 18.66 -5.19 6.72
N ARG A 272 19.94 -5.30 6.37
CA ARG A 272 20.81 -6.43 6.73
C ARG A 272 22.08 -5.92 7.40
N LEU A 273 22.84 -6.86 7.97
CA LEU A 273 24.20 -6.63 8.41
C LEU A 273 25.15 -7.28 7.40
N ASP A 274 26.19 -6.58 7.01
CA ASP A 274 27.28 -7.13 6.20
C ASP A 274 28.20 -8.04 7.05
N GLU A 275 29.23 -8.63 6.42
CA GLU A 275 30.20 -9.51 7.09
C GLU A 275 30.99 -8.82 8.23
N ASN A 276 31.03 -7.49 8.24
CA ASN A 276 31.71 -6.68 9.24
C ASN A 276 30.76 -6.15 10.32
N GLY A 277 29.45 -6.41 10.19
CA GLY A 277 28.42 -5.93 11.11
C GLY A 277 27.94 -4.50 10.85
N TYR A 278 28.24 -3.92 9.68
CA TYR A 278 27.67 -2.63 9.25
C TYR A 278 26.33 -2.82 8.54
N LEU A 279 25.51 -1.76 8.52
CA LEU A 279 24.24 -1.82 7.82
C LEU A 279 24.39 -1.88 6.30
N ASP A 280 23.66 -2.81 5.71
CA ASP A 280 23.39 -2.87 4.28
C ASP A 280 21.91 -2.56 4.00
N ILE A 281 21.69 -1.55 3.16
CA ILE A 281 20.38 -1.09 2.69
C ILE A 281 20.32 -0.97 1.17
N ALA A 282 21.25 -1.57 0.42
CA ALA A 282 21.31 -1.43 -1.04
C ALA A 282 20.02 -1.95 -1.72
N ASP A 283 19.40 -2.96 -1.12
CA ASP A 283 18.16 -3.60 -1.57
C ASP A 283 16.96 -3.24 -0.65
N ALA A 284 16.90 -1.98 -0.21
CA ALA A 284 15.87 -1.52 0.73
C ALA A 284 14.45 -1.79 0.22
N TYR A 285 14.19 -1.61 -1.07
CA TYR A 285 12.87 -1.85 -1.68
C TYR A 285 13.01 -2.57 -3.02
N ALA A 286 12.02 -3.40 -3.37
CA ALA A 286 11.95 -4.03 -4.69
C ALA A 286 12.00 -2.99 -5.82
N PRO A 287 12.77 -3.24 -6.89
CA PRO A 287 12.92 -2.32 -8.01
C PRO A 287 11.81 -2.44 -9.06
N GLY A 288 10.73 -3.16 -8.76
CA GLY A 288 9.69 -3.45 -9.74
C GLY A 288 8.57 -4.32 -9.20
N PRO A 289 7.62 -4.68 -10.08
CA PRO A 289 6.51 -5.56 -9.76
C PRO A 289 6.91 -7.03 -9.71
N GLY A 290 6.10 -7.82 -9.03
CA GLY A 290 6.36 -9.24 -8.84
C GLY A 290 5.43 -10.17 -9.64
N PRO A 291 5.70 -11.48 -9.62
CA PRO A 291 4.93 -12.48 -10.37
C PRO A 291 3.44 -12.51 -10.01
N HIS A 292 3.06 -12.21 -8.76
CA HIS A 292 1.65 -12.16 -8.38
C HIS A 292 0.94 -10.94 -8.98
N ASP A 293 1.63 -9.79 -9.13
CA ASP A 293 1.03 -8.64 -9.82
C ASP A 293 0.72 -8.98 -11.29
N LYS A 294 1.64 -9.70 -11.95
CA LYS A 294 1.45 -10.20 -13.33
C LYS A 294 0.26 -11.16 -13.42
N LEU A 295 0.13 -12.10 -12.46
CA LEU A 295 -1.05 -12.97 -12.37
C LEU A 295 -2.35 -12.17 -12.27
N ALA A 296 -2.40 -11.18 -11.36
CA ALA A 296 -3.59 -10.38 -11.16
C ALA A 296 -3.98 -9.61 -12.43
N ILE A 297 -3.00 -9.03 -13.13
CA ILE A 297 -3.22 -8.34 -14.40
C ILE A 297 -3.66 -9.30 -15.51
N ARG A 298 -3.03 -10.47 -15.66
CA ARG A 298 -3.47 -11.52 -16.61
C ARG A 298 -4.92 -11.91 -16.36
N TYR A 299 -5.24 -12.26 -15.13
CA TYR A 299 -6.59 -12.67 -14.75
C TYR A 299 -7.62 -11.57 -15.01
N ALA A 300 -7.30 -10.31 -14.71
CA ALA A 300 -8.22 -9.19 -14.92
C ALA A 300 -8.36 -8.75 -16.38
N TYR A 301 -7.26 -8.73 -17.14
CA TYR A 301 -7.17 -7.94 -18.37
C TYR A 301 -6.91 -8.75 -19.64
N THR A 302 -6.55 -10.04 -19.57
CA THR A 302 -6.47 -10.86 -20.80
C THR A 302 -7.83 -10.83 -21.51
N TRP A 303 -7.83 -10.44 -22.78
CA TRP A 303 -9.03 -10.35 -23.59
C TRP A 303 -9.35 -11.71 -24.22
N PHE A 304 -10.63 -12.06 -24.26
CA PHE A 304 -11.10 -13.31 -24.86
C PHE A 304 -12.21 -13.00 -25.87
N PRO A 305 -12.30 -13.77 -26.97
CA PRO A 305 -13.27 -13.51 -28.04
C PRO A 305 -14.71 -13.79 -27.63
N ASP A 306 -14.93 -14.71 -26.69
CA ASP A 306 -16.23 -15.08 -26.16
C ASP A 306 -16.14 -15.62 -24.73
N LYS A 307 -17.31 -15.90 -24.13
CA LYS A 307 -17.42 -16.35 -22.74
C LYS A 307 -16.84 -17.74 -22.48
N GLU A 308 -16.85 -18.62 -23.48
CA GLU A 308 -16.33 -19.97 -23.29
C GLU A 308 -14.80 -19.95 -23.30
N ALA A 309 -14.20 -19.23 -24.24
CA ALA A 309 -12.76 -18.96 -24.24
C ALA A 309 -12.31 -18.25 -22.96
N GLU A 310 -13.09 -17.30 -22.44
CA GLU A 310 -12.80 -16.65 -21.15
C GLU A 310 -12.81 -17.64 -20.00
N ARG A 311 -13.84 -18.50 -19.92
CA ARG A 311 -13.95 -19.51 -18.86
C ARG A 311 -12.77 -20.46 -18.85
N GLU A 312 -12.34 -20.94 -20.02
CA GLU A 312 -11.21 -21.86 -20.16
C GLU A 312 -9.88 -21.17 -19.85
N GLY A 313 -9.63 -20.00 -20.45
CA GLY A 313 -8.39 -19.27 -20.25
C GLY A 313 -8.19 -18.74 -18.83
N LEU A 314 -9.25 -18.32 -18.14
CA LEU A 314 -9.15 -17.93 -16.72
C LEU A 314 -8.85 -19.15 -15.82
N ALA A 315 -9.38 -20.32 -16.15
CA ALA A 315 -9.07 -21.55 -15.42
C ALA A 315 -7.60 -21.96 -15.63
N GLU A 316 -7.08 -21.82 -16.85
CA GLU A 316 -5.66 -22.06 -17.17
C GLU A 316 -4.74 -21.09 -16.41
N ILE A 317 -5.02 -19.79 -16.44
CA ILE A 317 -4.27 -18.77 -15.68
C ILE A 317 -4.21 -19.13 -14.18
N MET A 318 -5.33 -19.59 -13.60
CA MET A 318 -5.35 -19.97 -12.18
C MET A 318 -4.65 -21.30 -11.90
N SER A 319 -4.62 -22.23 -12.87
CA SER A 319 -3.86 -23.48 -12.77
C SER A 319 -2.36 -23.19 -12.79
N GLU A 320 -1.88 -22.37 -13.73
CA GLU A 320 -0.49 -21.93 -13.82
C GLU A 320 -0.05 -21.24 -12.52
N ALA A 321 -0.87 -20.32 -12.00
CA ALA A 321 -0.60 -19.66 -10.72
C ALA A 321 -0.42 -20.63 -9.56
N GLN A 322 -1.17 -21.72 -9.55
CA GLN A 322 -1.06 -22.76 -8.54
C GLN A 322 0.21 -23.59 -8.72
N GLU A 323 0.56 -23.94 -9.96
CA GLU A 323 1.80 -24.66 -10.29
C GLU A 323 3.04 -23.84 -9.93
N ASP A 324 3.00 -22.53 -10.18
CA ASP A 324 4.04 -21.56 -9.82
C ASP A 324 4.07 -21.23 -8.33
N GLY A 325 3.12 -21.75 -7.54
CA GLY A 325 3.06 -21.52 -6.09
C GLY A 325 2.73 -20.07 -5.70
N LEU A 326 2.08 -19.31 -6.58
CA LEU A 326 1.71 -17.92 -6.31
C LEU A 326 0.62 -17.84 -5.24
N ARG A 327 0.89 -17.06 -4.20
CA ARG A 327 0.05 -17.00 -2.98
C ARG A 327 -0.62 -15.63 -2.87
N PHE A 328 -1.88 -15.65 -2.47
CA PHE A 328 -2.68 -14.47 -2.22
C PHE A 328 -3.33 -14.55 -0.85
N ILE A 329 -2.95 -13.67 0.07
CA ILE A 329 -3.62 -13.52 1.37
C ILE A 329 -3.83 -12.04 1.65
N THR A 330 -5.06 -11.70 2.03
CA THR A 330 -5.47 -10.31 2.20
C THR A 330 -6.33 -10.11 3.44
N GLY A 331 -6.67 -8.85 3.73
CA GLY A 331 -7.62 -8.48 4.77
C GLY A 331 -7.14 -8.78 6.19
N GLY A 332 -8.05 -9.29 7.04
CA GLY A 332 -7.85 -9.43 8.49
C GLY A 332 -6.70 -10.34 8.89
N ALA A 333 -6.26 -11.26 8.02
CA ALA A 333 -5.12 -12.15 8.29
C ALA A 333 -3.82 -11.38 8.61
N ALA A 334 -3.65 -10.22 7.99
CA ALA A 334 -2.48 -9.37 8.15
C ALA A 334 -2.44 -8.61 9.48
N GLN A 335 -3.59 -8.45 10.14
CA GLN A 335 -3.68 -7.70 11.38
C GLN A 335 -2.96 -8.43 12.53
N PRO A 336 -2.55 -7.72 13.60
CA PRO A 336 -1.87 -8.34 14.73
C PRO A 336 -2.66 -9.46 15.43
N ASP A 337 -4.00 -9.44 15.33
CA ASP A 337 -4.91 -10.46 15.84
C ASP A 337 -5.26 -11.56 14.81
N GLY A 338 -4.62 -11.53 13.64
CA GLY A 338 -4.71 -12.59 12.63
C GLY A 338 -3.96 -13.87 13.02
N SER A 339 -4.29 -14.98 12.37
CA SER A 339 -3.75 -16.31 12.70
C SER A 339 -2.71 -16.85 11.71
N PHE A 340 -2.41 -16.12 10.62
CA PHE A 340 -1.46 -16.54 9.60
C PHE A 340 -0.17 -15.73 9.78
N PRO A 341 0.95 -16.34 10.22
CA PRO A 341 2.19 -15.61 10.46
C PRO A 341 2.72 -14.82 9.26
N ASP A 342 2.89 -15.48 8.11
CA ASP A 342 3.52 -14.87 6.94
C ASP A 342 2.66 -13.85 6.23
N ALA A 343 1.35 -13.84 6.49
CA ALA A 343 0.50 -12.72 6.13
C ALA A 343 0.65 -11.64 7.22
N SER A 344 1.65 -10.80 7.11
CA SER A 344 1.95 -9.72 8.06
C SER A 344 2.46 -8.49 7.32
N VAL A 345 2.06 -7.31 7.79
CA VAL A 345 2.48 -6.04 7.19
C VAL A 345 3.77 -5.52 7.80
N TRP A 346 4.49 -4.68 7.05
CA TRP A 346 5.69 -3.98 7.48
C TRP A 346 6.84 -4.91 7.87
N VAL A 347 7.04 -5.95 7.08
CA VAL A 347 8.06 -6.99 7.27
C VAL A 347 8.68 -7.36 5.92
N GLU A 348 9.89 -7.91 5.97
CA GLU A 348 10.67 -8.40 4.83
C GLU A 348 11.42 -9.68 5.25
N GLY A 349 11.59 -10.64 4.35
CA GLY A 349 12.30 -11.90 4.59
C GLY A 349 11.43 -13.13 4.37
N GLU A 350 12.03 -14.33 4.42
CA GLU A 350 11.38 -15.60 4.05
C GLU A 350 10.22 -16.01 4.95
N ASP A 351 10.36 -15.81 6.26
CA ASP A 351 9.36 -16.17 7.27
C ASP A 351 9.47 -15.21 8.48
N MET A 352 8.47 -15.19 9.37
CA MET A 352 8.48 -14.21 10.48
C MET A 352 9.51 -14.51 11.58
N LEU A 353 9.96 -15.76 11.75
CA LEU A 353 10.98 -16.11 12.73
C LEU A 353 12.36 -15.64 12.26
N SER A 354 12.70 -15.93 11.01
CA SER A 354 13.91 -15.44 10.35
C SER A 354 13.92 -13.91 10.25
N ALA A 355 12.76 -13.29 9.96
CA ALA A 355 12.62 -11.83 9.97
C ALA A 355 12.82 -11.24 11.38
N LEU A 356 12.32 -11.91 12.43
CA LEU A 356 12.52 -11.48 13.81
C LEU A 356 14.00 -11.57 14.21
N ASP A 357 14.67 -12.69 13.92
CA ASP A 357 16.10 -12.88 14.21
C ASP A 357 16.95 -11.81 13.49
N ARG A 358 16.69 -11.56 12.20
CA ARG A 358 17.36 -10.50 11.44
C ARG A 358 17.13 -9.12 12.04
N THR A 359 15.87 -8.77 12.33
CA THR A 359 15.53 -7.43 12.81
C THR A 359 16.02 -7.18 14.23
N LEU A 360 16.11 -8.21 15.09
CA LEU A 360 16.77 -8.11 16.41
C LEU A 360 18.27 -7.86 16.26
N GLY A 361 18.94 -8.56 15.35
CA GLY A 361 20.36 -8.32 15.05
C GLY A 361 20.64 -6.91 14.55
N VAL A 362 19.88 -6.45 13.55
CA VAL A 362 19.96 -5.08 13.02
C VAL A 362 19.68 -4.05 14.10
N ARG A 363 18.63 -4.26 14.90
CA ARG A 363 18.29 -3.39 16.02
C ARG A 363 19.43 -3.27 17.02
N GLN A 364 20.07 -4.38 17.38
CA GLN A 364 21.17 -4.36 18.33
C GLN A 364 22.35 -3.55 17.80
N ALA A 365 22.71 -3.72 16.52
CA ALA A 365 23.76 -2.95 15.86
C ALA A 365 23.42 -1.44 15.85
N LEU A 366 22.18 -1.10 15.47
CA LEU A 366 21.68 0.26 15.49
C LEU A 366 21.75 0.91 16.87
N ILE A 367 21.23 0.25 17.91
CA ILE A 367 21.23 0.76 19.29
C ILE A 367 22.65 0.97 19.80
N ASN A 368 23.56 0.03 19.51
CA ASN A 368 24.96 0.11 19.95
C ASN A 368 25.72 1.29 19.32
N ALA A 369 25.38 1.62 18.07
CA ALA A 369 26.04 2.68 17.33
C ALA A 369 25.36 4.06 17.46
N PHE A 370 24.14 4.11 18.01
CA PHE A 370 23.29 5.31 17.98
C PHE A 370 23.91 6.48 18.76
N ASP A 371 24.09 7.61 18.08
CA ASP A 371 24.63 8.85 18.61
C ASP A 371 24.13 10.07 17.80
N ASP A 372 24.70 11.24 18.04
CA ASP A 372 24.36 12.50 17.37
C ASP A 372 24.74 12.55 15.89
N ARG A 373 25.46 11.55 15.37
CA ARG A 373 25.51 11.33 13.92
C ARG A 373 24.14 10.94 13.38
N ALA A 374 23.09 10.80 14.17
CA ALA A 374 21.73 10.78 13.65
C ALA A 374 21.13 12.19 13.45
N LEU A 375 21.90 13.28 13.54
CA LEU A 375 21.48 14.69 13.34
C LEU A 375 22.33 15.42 12.29
N ASP A 376 21.71 16.29 11.51
CA ASP A 376 22.44 17.27 10.70
C ASP A 376 22.79 18.52 11.52
N ASP A 377 23.82 19.23 11.05
CA ASP A 377 24.24 20.50 11.65
C ASP A 377 23.08 21.49 11.71
N GLY A 378 22.76 21.96 12.91
CA GLY A 378 21.68 22.92 13.17
C GLY A 378 20.33 22.29 13.54
N GLU A 379 20.20 20.96 13.50
CA GLU A 379 19.04 20.29 14.04
C GLU A 379 19.09 20.21 15.58
N PRO A 380 17.93 20.28 16.26
CA PRO A 380 17.88 20.13 17.71
C PRO A 380 18.08 18.65 18.10
N TYR A 381 18.74 18.44 19.25
CA TYR A 381 18.92 17.10 19.83
C TYR A 381 17.61 16.37 20.11
N SER A 382 16.49 17.08 20.24
CA SER A 382 15.16 16.46 20.39
C SER A 382 14.74 15.60 19.19
N PHE A 383 15.33 15.80 18.00
CA PHE A 383 15.06 14.94 16.84
C PHE A 383 15.65 13.53 16.98
N LEU A 384 16.59 13.32 17.91
CA LEU A 384 17.06 11.99 18.24
C LEU A 384 15.93 11.09 18.74
N ASP A 385 14.92 11.65 19.42
CA ASP A 385 13.76 10.90 19.92
C ASP A 385 13.03 10.17 18.77
N LYS A 386 12.51 10.93 17.80
CA LYS A 386 11.76 10.35 16.66
C LYS A 386 12.60 9.41 15.79
N ARG A 387 13.91 9.68 15.64
CA ARG A 387 14.83 8.82 14.88
C ARG A 387 15.18 7.55 15.65
N PHE A 388 15.38 7.67 16.96
CA PHE A 388 15.60 6.53 17.85
C PHE A 388 14.36 5.64 17.93
N ALA A 389 13.15 6.17 17.83
CA ALA A 389 11.93 5.37 17.81
C ALA A 389 11.94 4.32 16.67
N HIS A 390 12.45 4.69 15.49
CA HIS A 390 12.60 3.76 14.36
C HIS A 390 13.66 2.68 14.62
N VAL A 391 14.74 3.02 15.33
CA VAL A 391 15.79 2.09 15.76
C VAL A 391 15.29 1.13 16.83
N TYR A 392 14.75 1.67 17.92
CA TYR A 392 14.30 0.92 19.07
C TYR A 392 13.14 -0.01 18.73
N LEU A 393 12.22 0.41 17.86
CA LEU A 393 11.06 -0.38 17.45
C LEU A 393 11.28 -1.12 16.12
N HIS A 394 12.52 -1.30 15.66
CA HIS A 394 12.81 -1.90 14.34
C HIS A 394 12.22 -3.31 14.17
N HIS A 395 12.23 -4.12 15.23
CA HIS A 395 11.76 -5.52 15.22
C HIS A 395 10.24 -5.69 15.43
N ARG A 396 9.49 -4.62 15.74
CA ARG A 396 8.15 -4.73 16.35
C ARG A 396 7.13 -5.52 15.49
N THR A 397 7.17 -5.37 14.17
CA THR A 397 6.21 -5.98 13.24
C THR A 397 6.56 -7.42 12.95
N ALA A 398 7.85 -7.75 12.87
CA ALA A 398 8.32 -9.13 12.83
C ALA A 398 7.93 -9.88 14.11
N LEU A 399 8.05 -9.24 15.29
CA LEU A 399 7.59 -9.81 16.56
C LEU A 399 6.08 -10.06 16.56
N GLN A 400 5.27 -9.12 16.04
CA GLN A 400 3.83 -9.32 15.88
C GLN A 400 3.52 -10.51 14.96
N GLY A 401 4.25 -10.67 13.85
CA GLY A 401 4.12 -11.83 12.96
C GLY A 401 4.51 -13.15 13.63
N ALA A 402 5.62 -13.16 14.39
CA ALA A 402 6.09 -14.34 15.13
C ALA A 402 5.08 -14.82 16.19
N ILE A 403 4.38 -13.90 16.86
CA ILE A 403 3.33 -14.25 17.84
C ILE A 403 2.21 -15.07 17.18
N LYS A 404 1.89 -14.81 15.90
CA LYS A 404 0.81 -15.52 15.19
C LYS A 404 1.08 -17.01 14.99
N TYR A 405 2.32 -17.49 15.17
CA TYR A 405 2.60 -18.93 15.14
C TYR A 405 1.84 -19.66 16.25
N LEU A 406 1.67 -19.03 17.43
CA LEU A 406 1.04 -19.64 18.60
C LEU A 406 -0.46 -19.84 18.39
N GLY A 407 -0.87 -21.10 18.22
CA GLY A 407 -2.24 -21.44 17.84
C GLY A 407 -2.62 -21.04 16.41
N GLY A 408 -1.63 -20.66 15.60
CA GLY A 408 -1.82 -20.17 14.23
C GLY A 408 -2.18 -21.25 13.21
N MET A 409 -2.50 -20.78 12.02
CA MET A 409 -2.74 -21.60 10.84
C MET A 409 -2.39 -20.85 9.56
N GLU A 410 -1.90 -21.60 8.59
CA GLU A 410 -1.85 -21.18 7.20
C GLU A 410 -3.14 -21.59 6.51
N PHE A 411 -3.58 -20.78 5.56
CA PHE A 411 -4.72 -21.12 4.74
C PHE A 411 -4.56 -20.56 3.34
N THR A 412 -5.40 -21.01 2.44
CA THR A 412 -5.55 -20.43 1.11
C THR A 412 -7.04 -20.32 0.83
N TYR A 413 -7.42 -19.40 -0.06
CA TYR A 413 -8.82 -19.23 -0.45
C TYR A 413 -9.25 -20.30 -1.46
N ALA A 414 -9.07 -21.57 -1.09
CA ALA A 414 -9.40 -22.74 -1.90
C ALA A 414 -10.90 -22.82 -2.19
N LEU A 415 -11.23 -23.27 -3.40
CA LEU A 415 -12.58 -23.58 -3.84
C LEU A 415 -12.79 -25.09 -3.88
N LYS A 416 -14.03 -25.53 -3.62
CA LYS A 416 -14.37 -26.95 -3.68
C LYS A 416 -14.20 -27.48 -5.10
N GLY A 417 -13.41 -28.54 -5.25
CA GLY A 417 -13.08 -29.15 -6.55
C GLY A 417 -11.61 -28.96 -6.94
N GLU A 418 -10.89 -28.07 -6.25
CA GLU A 418 -9.45 -27.93 -6.36
C GLU A 418 -8.72 -28.98 -5.48
N ASP A 419 -7.59 -29.50 -5.94
CA ASP A 419 -6.72 -30.38 -5.16
C ASP A 419 -5.73 -29.54 -4.33
N ILE A 420 -6.28 -28.81 -3.35
CA ILE A 420 -5.53 -27.90 -2.48
C ILE A 420 -5.98 -28.09 -1.04
N GLU A 421 -5.04 -28.28 -0.11
CA GLU A 421 -5.33 -28.27 1.32
C GLU A 421 -5.75 -26.85 1.77
N PRO A 422 -7.01 -26.61 2.19
CA PRO A 422 -7.48 -25.25 2.44
C PRO A 422 -6.85 -24.60 3.67
N THR A 423 -6.48 -25.39 4.67
CA THR A 423 -6.00 -24.90 5.97
C THR A 423 -5.08 -25.91 6.62
N ARG A 424 -3.89 -25.45 7.03
CA ARG A 424 -2.87 -26.21 7.72
C ARG A 424 -2.57 -25.54 9.06
N ARG A 425 -2.66 -26.27 10.17
CA ARG A 425 -2.24 -25.74 11.48
C ARG A 425 -0.72 -25.65 11.54
N ILE A 426 -0.21 -24.62 12.22
CA ILE A 426 1.22 -24.50 12.49
C ILE A 426 1.69 -25.70 13.35
N PRO A 427 2.71 -26.46 12.95
CA PRO A 427 3.23 -27.60 13.70
C PRO A 427 3.69 -27.22 15.13
N PRO A 428 3.52 -28.09 16.13
CA PRO A 428 3.91 -27.79 17.51
C PRO A 428 5.38 -27.38 17.69
N GLU A 429 6.28 -27.90 16.86
CA GLU A 429 7.70 -27.55 16.88
C GLU A 429 7.95 -26.08 16.48
N GLU A 430 7.33 -25.63 15.39
CA GLU A 430 7.40 -24.22 14.97
C GLU A 430 6.77 -23.28 16.00
N GLN A 431 5.67 -23.69 16.65
CA GLN A 431 5.08 -22.92 17.75
C GLN A 431 6.03 -22.79 18.95
N ALA A 432 6.75 -23.86 19.29
CA ALA A 432 7.72 -23.83 20.39
C ALA A 432 8.91 -22.91 20.06
N GLN A 433 9.43 -22.98 18.82
CA GLN A 433 10.48 -22.08 18.36
C GLN A 433 10.04 -20.61 18.38
N ALA A 434 8.82 -20.34 17.91
CA ALA A 434 8.24 -19.00 17.96
C ALA A 434 8.09 -18.49 19.39
N LEU A 435 7.63 -19.33 20.32
CA LEU A 435 7.52 -18.97 21.73
C LEU A 435 8.89 -18.60 22.31
N ASP A 436 9.92 -19.40 22.06
CA ASP A 436 11.28 -19.13 22.54
C ASP A 436 11.81 -17.79 22.00
N ARG A 437 11.59 -17.50 20.71
CA ARG A 437 12.01 -16.22 20.09
C ARG A 437 11.23 -15.02 20.60
N VAL A 438 9.93 -15.15 20.81
CA VAL A 438 9.10 -14.10 21.40
C VAL A 438 9.54 -13.81 22.82
N LEU A 439 9.82 -14.84 23.63
CA LEU A 439 10.32 -14.66 25.01
C LEU A 439 11.71 -14.02 25.03
N GLU A 440 12.60 -14.40 24.11
CA GLU A 440 13.90 -13.77 23.95
C GLU A 440 13.75 -12.29 23.61
N ALA A 441 12.91 -11.91 22.64
CA ALA A 441 12.68 -10.50 22.28
C ALA A 441 12.13 -9.65 23.43
N LEU A 442 11.50 -10.28 24.44
CA LEU A 442 10.97 -9.64 25.64
C LEU A 442 11.97 -9.64 26.82
N HIS A 443 13.16 -10.23 26.66
CA HIS A 443 14.17 -10.21 27.71
C HIS A 443 14.55 -8.76 28.06
N PRO A 444 14.71 -8.40 29.36
CA PRO A 444 14.96 -7.02 29.78
C PRO A 444 16.15 -6.34 29.09
N ASP A 445 17.17 -7.11 28.71
CA ASP A 445 18.33 -6.58 27.98
C ASP A 445 17.95 -6.01 26.60
N HIS A 446 16.91 -6.55 25.96
CA HIS A 446 16.38 -6.00 24.71
C HIS A 446 15.46 -4.81 24.94
N LEU A 447 14.85 -4.67 26.12
CA LEU A 447 13.91 -3.57 26.42
C LEU A 447 14.59 -2.32 27.00
N ARG A 448 15.86 -2.41 27.37
CA ARG A 448 16.60 -1.29 27.96
C ARG A 448 17.03 -0.28 26.90
N ILE A 449 16.79 1.00 27.16
CA ILE A 449 17.43 2.11 26.43
C ILE A 449 18.81 2.37 27.05
N PRO A 450 19.91 2.40 26.27
CA PRO A 450 21.22 2.69 26.82
C PRO A 450 21.31 4.10 27.41
N ASP A 451 21.98 4.24 28.56
CA ASP A 451 22.18 5.53 29.22
C ASP A 451 22.89 6.55 28.30
N SER A 452 23.74 6.09 27.38
CA SER A 452 24.42 6.94 26.38
C SER A 452 23.44 7.58 25.41
N VAL A 453 22.38 6.87 25.02
CA VAL A 453 21.32 7.38 24.14
C VAL A 453 20.36 8.26 24.93
N ALA A 454 19.88 7.78 26.08
CA ALA A 454 18.92 8.51 26.92
C ALA A 454 19.42 9.90 27.32
N ARG A 455 20.72 10.07 27.59
CA ARG A 455 21.32 11.37 27.94
C ARG A 455 21.36 12.36 26.77
N GLN A 456 21.26 11.90 25.53
CA GLN A 456 21.29 12.75 24.34
C GLN A 456 19.88 13.22 23.92
N ILE A 457 18.83 12.50 24.33
CA ILE A 457 17.45 12.87 23.98
C ILE A 457 17.01 14.05 24.83
N ALA A 458 17.12 15.25 24.24
CA ALA A 458 16.74 16.50 24.88
C ALA A 458 15.25 16.82 24.64
N PRO A 459 14.61 17.61 25.52
CA PRO A 459 13.27 18.13 25.27
C PRO A 459 13.21 18.97 23.99
N THR A 460 12.05 18.96 23.32
CA THR A 460 11.80 19.79 22.14
C THR A 460 11.98 21.28 22.47
N PRO A 461 12.86 22.01 21.76
CA PRO A 461 13.06 23.43 22.01
C PRO A 461 11.87 24.26 21.54
N PHE A 462 11.70 25.45 22.14
CA PHE A 462 10.65 26.39 21.77
C PHE A 462 10.67 26.73 20.27
N GLY A 463 9.52 26.64 19.61
CA GLY A 463 9.38 26.87 18.17
C GLY A 463 9.62 25.65 17.29
N TRP A 464 9.98 24.50 17.88
CA TRP A 464 10.15 23.21 17.19
C TRP A 464 9.03 22.20 17.51
N ASP A 465 8.02 22.62 18.25
CA ASP A 465 6.82 21.88 18.66
C ASP A 465 5.65 21.99 17.65
N TRP A 466 5.86 22.73 16.55
CA TRP A 466 4.81 23.17 15.63
C TRP A 466 4.04 22.06 14.88
N ASN A 467 4.52 20.82 14.89
CA ASN A 467 3.95 19.74 14.09
C ASN A 467 3.15 18.70 14.89
N GLY A 468 2.95 18.88 16.20
CA GLY A 468 2.22 17.91 17.02
C GLY A 468 2.77 16.49 16.84
N GLU A 469 4.11 16.34 16.85
CA GLU A 469 4.78 15.12 16.41
C GLU A 469 4.38 13.90 17.28
N ASP A 470 3.38 13.13 16.82
CA ASP A 470 2.96 11.81 17.33
C ASP A 470 4.06 10.72 17.25
N ARG A 471 5.32 11.11 17.13
CA ARG A 471 6.47 10.22 16.90
C ARG A 471 7.54 10.29 17.98
N LEU A 472 7.36 11.18 18.94
CA LEU A 472 8.17 11.22 20.15
C LEU A 472 7.67 10.11 21.10
N PHE A 473 8.57 9.53 21.88
CA PHE A 473 8.14 8.65 22.97
C PHE A 473 7.26 9.46 23.93
N GLN A 474 6.12 8.88 24.33
CA GLN A 474 5.24 9.55 25.30
C GLN A 474 5.93 9.64 26.67
N ALA A 475 6.21 10.86 27.11
CA ALA A 475 6.75 11.13 28.44
C ALA A 475 5.62 11.42 29.43
N ASN A 476 5.58 10.67 30.54
CA ASN A 476 4.60 10.88 31.62
C ASN A 476 5.03 11.95 32.64
N THR A 477 6.27 12.46 32.55
CA THR A 477 6.92 13.26 33.59
C THR A 477 7.33 14.68 33.16
N GLY A 478 6.72 15.25 32.12
CA GLY A 478 7.09 16.57 31.58
C GLY A 478 8.29 16.47 30.64
N PRO A 479 9.10 17.53 30.43
CA PRO A 479 10.07 17.60 29.31
C PRO A 479 11.21 16.55 29.36
N ALA A 480 11.28 15.73 30.41
CA ALA A 480 12.26 14.67 30.54
C ALA A 480 11.80 13.38 29.84
N PHE A 481 12.70 12.83 29.02
CA PHE A 481 12.60 11.50 28.40
C PHE A 481 12.69 10.39 29.46
#